data_AF-A0A2E5C026-F1
#
_entry.id   AF-A0A2E5C026-F1
#
_cell.length_a   1.000
_cell.length_b   1.000
_cell.length_c   1.000
_cell.angle_alpha   90.00
_cell.angle_beta   90.00
_cell.angle_gamma   90.00
#
_symmetry.space_group_name_H-M   'P 1'
#
loop_
_entity.id
_entity.type
_entity.pdbx_description
1 polymer ?
#
loop_
_entity_poly.entity_id
_entity_poly.type
_entity_poly.pdbx_seq_one_letter_code
_entity_poly.pdbx_strand_id
1 'polypeptide(L)'
;MFFGYLISHSNLVNDYILFLDSAIFPSWSLLAFTPLVITIFFFTGIHPVITSTIALSLLTSVKIDIHPALLMQAHLEGWAAGTMSSVASLSVLTCSNLFKVKSHKLAFGPNLLTAITFSLLSGVLLSFINSLIY
;
A
#
# COMPACT_ATOMS: atom_id res chain seq x y z
N MET A 1 12.81 2.90 -9.67
CA MET A 1 12.81 2.43 -11.07
C MET A 1 13.89 1.37 -11.33
N PHE A 2 15.17 1.61 -11.02
CA PHE A 2 16.22 0.57 -11.14
C PHE A 2 15.99 -0.67 -10.24
N PHE A 3 15.64 -0.47 -8.96
CA PHE A 3 15.33 -1.59 -8.05
C PHE A 3 14.11 -2.41 -8.50
N GLY A 4 13.01 -1.77 -8.92
CA GLY A 4 11.85 -2.49 -9.47
C GLY A 4 12.18 -3.28 -10.75
N TYR A 5 13.05 -2.73 -11.60
CA TYR A 5 13.58 -3.44 -12.76
C TYR A 5 14.39 -4.69 -12.35
N LEU A 6 15.31 -4.56 -11.39
CA LEU A 6 16.08 -5.70 -10.89
C LEU A 6 15.22 -6.77 -10.21
N ILE A 7 14.21 -6.34 -9.45
CA ILE A 7 13.25 -7.22 -8.76
C ILE A 7 12.44 -8.01 -9.79
N SER A 8 11.80 -7.34 -10.75
CA SER A 8 11.02 -7.98 -11.82
C SER A 8 11.83 -8.92 -12.72
N HIS A 9 13.16 -8.75 -12.78
CA HIS A 9 14.06 -9.61 -13.56
C HIS A 9 14.86 -10.61 -12.70
N SER A 10 14.50 -10.77 -11.42
CA SER A 10 15.14 -11.73 -10.52
C SER A 10 14.39 -13.07 -10.50
N ASN A 11 15.12 -14.18 -10.49
CA ASN A 11 14.52 -15.52 -10.42
C ASN A 11 13.73 -15.75 -9.11
N LEU A 12 14.11 -15.08 -8.01
CA LEU A 12 13.40 -15.15 -6.73
C LEU A 12 11.96 -14.62 -6.83
N VAL A 13 11.72 -13.60 -7.65
CA VAL A 13 10.39 -13.03 -7.84
C VAL A 13 9.49 -13.97 -8.63
N ASN A 14 10.03 -14.75 -9.57
CA ASN A 14 9.25 -15.77 -10.27
C ASN A 14 8.71 -16.84 -9.30
N ASP A 15 9.46 -17.24 -8.28
CA ASP A 15 8.98 -18.19 -7.28
C ASP A 15 7.80 -17.61 -6.47
N TYR A 16 7.86 -16.32 -6.10
CA TYR A 16 6.75 -15.63 -5.43
C TYR A 16 5.55 -15.39 -6.36
N ILE A 17 5.78 -15.12 -7.64
CA ILE A 17 4.71 -14.99 -8.65
C ILE A 17 3.99 -16.33 -8.83
N LEU A 18 4.72 -17.44 -8.94
CA LEU A 18 4.13 -18.78 -9.02
C LEU A 18 3.36 -19.15 -7.76
N PHE A 19 3.85 -18.73 -6.58
CA PHE A 19 3.11 -18.87 -5.33
C PHE A 19 1.81 -18.04 -5.32
N LEU A 20 1.85 -16.80 -5.81
CA LEU A 20 0.67 -15.94 -5.91
C LEU A 20 -0.34 -16.43 -6.96
N ASP A 21 0.12 -16.99 -8.09
CA ASP A 21 -0.74 -17.60 -9.12
C ASP A 21 -1.39 -18.90 -8.63
N SER A 22 -0.67 -19.69 -7.82
CA SER A 22 -1.20 -20.95 -7.26
C SER A 22 -2.11 -20.74 -6.05
N ALA A 23 -1.90 -19.65 -5.31
CA ALA A 23 -2.82 -19.23 -4.28
C ALA A 23 -4.05 -18.58 -4.94
N ILE A 24 -5.24 -19.16 -4.71
CA ILE A 24 -6.51 -18.65 -5.25
C ILE A 24 -6.91 -17.39 -4.47
N PHE A 25 -6.16 -16.30 -4.64
CA PHE A 25 -6.51 -15.00 -4.10
C PHE A 25 -7.47 -14.31 -5.07
N PRO A 26 -8.71 -13.98 -4.64
CA PRO A 26 -9.62 -13.28 -5.51
C PRO A 26 -9.15 -11.83 -5.74
N SER A 27 -9.37 -11.30 -6.94
CA SER A 27 -8.93 -9.96 -7.37
C SER A 27 -9.34 -8.84 -6.40
N TRP A 28 -10.56 -8.94 -5.85
CA TRP A 28 -11.07 -7.98 -4.87
C TRP A 28 -10.25 -7.97 -3.57
N SER A 29 -9.74 -9.13 -3.13
CA SER A 29 -8.94 -9.22 -1.90
C SER A 29 -7.60 -8.52 -2.08
N LEU A 30 -6.96 -8.73 -3.22
CA LEU A 30 -5.67 -8.10 -3.54
C LEU A 30 -5.80 -6.58 -3.59
N LEU A 31 -6.81 -6.03 -4.27
CA LEU A 31 -7.07 -4.60 -4.31
C LEU A 31 -7.45 -4.04 -2.93
N ALA A 32 -8.27 -4.75 -2.16
CA ALA A 32 -8.69 -4.32 -0.83
C ALA A 32 -7.54 -4.26 0.17
N PHE A 33 -6.63 -5.23 0.14
CA PHE A 33 -5.55 -5.33 1.13
C PHE A 33 -4.27 -4.59 0.73
N THR A 34 -4.04 -4.32 -0.55
CA THR A 34 -2.85 -3.56 -1.02
C THR A 34 -2.63 -2.24 -0.25
N PRO A 35 -3.61 -1.31 -0.15
CA PRO A 35 -3.41 -0.05 0.57
C PRO A 35 -3.15 -0.28 2.06
N LEU A 36 -3.80 -1.27 2.67
CA LEU A 36 -3.62 -1.61 4.08
C LEU A 36 -2.21 -2.14 4.36
N VAL A 37 -1.70 -3.05 3.52
CA VAL A 37 -0.35 -3.60 3.65
C VAL A 37 0.69 -2.49 3.56
N ILE A 38 0.57 -1.60 2.57
CA ILE A 38 1.48 -0.46 2.41
C ILE A 38 1.43 0.46 3.64
N THR A 39 0.23 0.72 4.17
CA THR A 39 0.04 1.53 5.38
C THR A 39 0.76 0.92 6.59
N ILE A 40 0.65 -0.40 6.80
CA ILE A 40 1.29 -1.10 7.92
C ILE A 40 2.82 -1.07 7.81
N PHE A 41 3.37 -1.29 6.62
CA PHE A 41 4.82 -1.21 6.43
C PHE A 41 5.35 0.22 6.59
N PHE A 42 4.59 1.23 6.15
CA PHE A 42 5.02 2.61 6.32
C PHE A 42 4.94 3.07 7.79
N PHE A 43 4.01 2.50 8.55
CA PHE A 43 3.94 2.65 9.99
C PHE A 43 5.19 2.09 10.71
N THR A 44 5.78 0.98 10.24
CA THR A 44 7.04 0.45 10.79
C THR A 44 8.29 1.23 10.38
N GLY A 45 8.11 2.36 9.68
CA GLY A 45 9.20 3.25 9.27
C GLY A 45 9.85 2.87 7.94
N ILE A 46 9.34 1.86 7.23
CA ILE A 46 9.81 1.53 5.88
C ILE A 46 9.24 2.55 4.91
N HIS A 47 10.11 3.31 4.24
CA HIS A 47 9.72 4.35 3.30
C HIS A 47 8.70 3.82 2.27
N PRO A 48 7.58 4.53 2.02
CA PRO A 48 6.43 3.98 1.33
C PRO A 48 6.77 3.76 -0.15
N VAL A 49 7.67 4.56 -0.73
CA VAL A 49 8.16 4.35 -2.10
C VAL A 49 8.88 3.00 -2.26
N ILE A 50 9.56 2.49 -1.21
CA ILE A 50 10.28 1.21 -1.29
C ILE A 50 9.28 0.05 -1.28
N THR A 51 8.43 -0.02 -0.26
CA THR A 51 7.42 -1.06 -0.12
C THR A 51 6.49 -1.12 -1.31
N SER A 52 6.13 0.05 -1.81
CA SER A 52 5.22 0.16 -2.92
C SER A 52 5.87 -0.18 -4.27
N THR A 53 7.16 0.08 -4.47
CA THR A 53 7.90 -0.43 -5.65
C THR A 53 7.95 -1.96 -5.67
N ILE A 54 8.17 -2.59 -4.50
CA ILE A 54 8.20 -4.05 -4.37
C ILE A 54 6.80 -4.63 -4.63
N ALA A 55 5.78 -4.11 -3.95
CA ALA A 55 4.40 -4.57 -4.09
C ALA A 55 3.89 -4.44 -5.52
N LEU A 56 4.14 -3.30 -6.18
CA LEU A 56 3.72 -3.10 -7.56
C LEU A 56 4.48 -4.04 -8.51
N SER A 57 5.79 -4.18 -8.36
CA SER A 57 6.59 -5.10 -9.19
C SER A 57 6.13 -6.55 -9.08
N LEU A 58 5.65 -6.97 -7.91
CA LEU A 58 5.07 -8.31 -7.73
C LEU A 58 3.69 -8.38 -8.38
N LEU A 59 2.78 -7.50 -7.99
CA LEU A 59 1.36 -7.57 -8.35
C LEU A 59 1.07 -7.26 -9.83
N THR A 60 1.89 -6.45 -10.51
CA THR A 60 1.75 -6.22 -11.96
C THR A 60 2.27 -7.38 -12.80
N SER A 61 3.06 -8.28 -12.21
CA SER A 61 3.68 -9.40 -12.92
C SER A 61 2.80 -10.66 -12.89
N VAL A 62 1.82 -10.70 -11.97
CA VAL A 62 0.84 -11.78 -11.85
C VAL A 62 -0.31 -11.54 -12.83
N LYS A 63 -0.80 -12.59 -13.51
CA LYS A 63 -1.98 -12.48 -14.40
C LYS A 63 -3.26 -12.50 -13.59
N ILE A 64 -3.64 -11.35 -13.04
CA ILE A 64 -4.87 -11.17 -12.25
C ILE A 64 -5.81 -10.25 -13.02
N ASP A 65 -7.12 -10.50 -12.92
CA ASP A 65 -8.19 -9.63 -13.45
C ASP A 65 -8.32 -8.33 -12.62
N ILE A 66 -7.25 -7.54 -12.61
CA ILE A 66 -7.15 -6.25 -11.94
C ILE A 66 -6.66 -5.23 -12.96
N HIS A 67 -7.40 -4.13 -13.11
CA HIS A 67 -6.96 -3.06 -13.98
C HIS A 67 -5.69 -2.40 -13.42
N PRO A 68 -4.57 -2.30 -14.17
CA PRO A 68 -3.30 -1.80 -13.64
C PRO A 68 -3.39 -0.39 -13.03
N ALA A 69 -4.27 0.47 -13.55
CA ALA A 69 -4.50 1.80 -12.99
C ALA A 69 -5.13 1.75 -11.57
N LEU A 70 -6.03 0.78 -11.30
CA LEU A 70 -6.63 0.62 -9.97
C LEU A 70 -5.61 0.08 -8.98
N LEU A 71 -4.70 -0.79 -9.42
CA LEU A 71 -3.59 -1.27 -8.60
C LEU A 71 -2.62 -0.15 -8.24
N MET A 72 -2.30 0.74 -9.19
CA MET A 72 -1.53 1.96 -8.91
C MET A 72 -2.27 2.88 -7.93
N GLN A 73 -3.59 3.05 -8.09
CA GLN A 73 -4.37 3.87 -7.18
C GLN A 73 -4.39 3.28 -5.76
N ALA A 74 -4.56 1.96 -5.61
CA ALA A 74 -4.48 1.25 -4.34
C ALA A 74 -3.14 1.49 -3.62
N HIS A 75 -2.05 1.58 -4.38
CA HIS A 75 -0.76 1.98 -3.86
C HIS A 75 -0.75 3.42 -3.34
N LEU A 76 -1.20 4.39 -4.14
CA LEU A 76 -1.19 5.81 -3.77
C LEU A 76 -2.04 6.07 -2.53
N GLU A 77 -3.18 5.40 -2.41
CA GLU A 77 -4.06 5.39 -1.23
C GLU A 77 -3.33 4.88 0.01
N GLY A 78 -2.62 3.74 -0.09
CA GLY A 78 -1.81 3.20 1.00
C GLY A 78 -0.65 4.12 1.41
N TRP A 79 -0.02 4.80 0.46
CA TRP A 79 0.98 5.82 0.75
C TRP A 79 0.36 7.01 1.50
N ALA A 80 -0.76 7.55 1.00
CA ALA A 80 -1.47 8.65 1.65
C ALA A 80 -1.85 8.30 3.10
N ALA A 81 -2.46 7.13 3.31
CA ALA A 81 -2.79 6.58 4.63
C ALA A 81 -1.55 6.52 5.54
N GLY A 82 -0.44 6.00 5.01
CA GLY A 82 0.82 5.94 5.71
C GLY A 82 1.31 7.33 6.15
N THR A 83 1.30 8.33 5.26
CA THR A 83 1.77 9.68 5.60
C THR A 83 1.01 10.29 6.78
N MET A 84 -0.23 9.90 7.02
CA MET A 84 -1.01 10.39 8.16
C MET A 84 -0.58 9.76 9.50
N SER A 85 -0.13 8.51 9.51
CA SER A 85 0.04 7.69 10.72
C SER A 85 1.50 7.34 11.08
N SER A 86 2.49 7.72 10.25
CA SER A 86 3.90 7.42 10.53
C SER A 86 4.61 8.51 11.32
N VAL A 87 5.36 8.13 12.36
CA VAL A 87 6.15 9.06 13.21
C VAL A 87 7.25 9.77 12.41
N ALA A 88 7.76 9.13 11.37
CA ALA A 88 8.78 9.68 10.49
C ALA A 88 8.21 10.51 9.32
N SER A 89 6.88 10.64 9.22
CA SER A 89 6.23 11.40 8.16
C SER A 89 6.42 12.90 8.34
N LEU A 90 6.72 13.61 7.26
CA LEU A 90 6.84 15.06 7.25
C LEU A 90 5.55 15.76 7.71
N SER A 91 4.37 15.23 7.38
CA SER A 91 3.09 15.81 7.83
C SER A 91 2.93 15.69 9.34
N VAL A 92 3.26 14.53 9.94
CA VAL A 92 3.22 14.30 11.39
C VAL A 92 4.25 15.19 12.11
N LEU A 93 5.47 15.30 11.59
CA LEU A 93 6.51 16.16 12.16
C LEU A 93 6.14 17.65 12.08
N THR A 94 5.60 18.09 10.95
CA THR A 94 5.10 19.45 10.76
C THR A 94 3.98 19.77 11.75
N CYS A 95 2.96 18.91 11.86
CA CYS A 95 1.86 19.07 12.80
C CYS A 95 2.33 19.02 14.26
N SER A 96 3.26 18.14 14.60
CA SER A 96 3.88 18.07 15.93
C SER A 96 4.53 19.40 16.31
N ASN A 97 5.28 20.01 15.39
CA ASN A 97 5.99 21.27 15.63
C ASN A 97 5.06 22.47 15.72
N LEU A 98 4.01 22.51 14.88
CA LEU A 98 3.01 23.59 14.85
C LEU A 98 2.09 23.56 16.06
N PHE A 99 1.52 22.40 16.39
CA PHE A 99 0.52 22.25 17.47
C PHE A 99 1.13 21.86 18.82
N LYS A 100 2.46 21.71 18.90
CA LYS A 100 3.18 21.30 20.12
C LYS A 100 2.68 19.97 20.72
N VAL A 101 2.20 19.05 19.88
CA VAL A 101 1.76 17.71 20.27
C VAL A 101 2.86 16.71 19.93
N LYS A 102 3.19 15.79 20.85
CA LYS A 102 4.22 14.77 20.60
C LYS A 102 3.89 13.93 19.35
N SER A 103 4.86 13.73 18.44
CA SER A 103 4.67 12.99 17.18
C SER A 103 4.03 11.62 17.34
N HIS A 104 4.40 10.86 18.38
CA HIS A 104 3.80 9.54 18.64
C HIS A 104 2.31 9.63 19.00
N LYS A 105 1.86 10.70 19.67
CA LYS A 105 0.44 10.90 19.97
C LYS A 105 -0.36 11.24 18.72
N LEU A 106 0.25 11.92 17.76
CA LEU A 106 -0.36 12.19 16.46
C LEU A 106 -0.41 10.91 15.62
N ALA A 107 0.73 10.24 15.45
CA ALA A 107 0.89 9.02 14.66
C ALA A 107 0.03 7.86 15.16
N PHE A 108 0.15 7.48 16.44
CA PHE A 108 -0.53 6.32 17.05
C PHE A 108 -1.90 6.67 17.66
N GLY A 109 -2.30 7.95 17.62
CA GLY A 109 -3.59 8.40 18.13
C GLY A 109 -4.69 8.23 17.08
N PRO A 110 -5.58 9.23 16.92
CA PRO A 110 -6.66 9.19 15.94
C PRO A 110 -6.17 8.92 14.50
N ASN A 111 -4.98 9.37 14.13
CA ASN A 111 -4.48 9.23 12.77
C ASN A 111 -4.26 7.77 12.36
N LEU A 112 -3.92 6.88 13.29
CA LEU A 112 -3.75 5.47 12.98
C LEU A 112 -5.07 4.83 12.59
N LEU A 113 -6.12 5.11 13.38
CA LEU A 113 -7.46 4.60 13.09
C LEU A 113 -7.99 5.19 11.77
N THR A 114 -7.78 6.49 11.52
CA THR A 114 -8.17 7.09 10.24
C THR A 114 -7.38 6.51 9.08
N ALA A 115 -6.09 6.24 9.22
CA ALA A 115 -5.28 5.63 8.15
C ALA A 115 -5.74 4.20 7.82
N ILE A 116 -6.02 3.38 8.83
CA ILE A 116 -6.50 2.01 8.63
C ILE A 116 -7.90 2.01 8.00
N THR A 117 -8.81 2.85 8.50
CA THR A 117 -10.16 2.94 7.94
C THR A 117 -10.16 3.50 6.53
N PHE A 118 -9.37 4.55 6.27
CA PHE A 118 -9.20 5.13 4.95
C PHE A 118 -8.64 4.10 3.95
N SER A 119 -7.56 3.40 4.30
CA SER A 119 -6.96 2.38 3.43
C SER A 119 -7.89 1.20 3.13
N LEU A 120 -8.65 0.71 4.13
CA LEU A 120 -9.64 -0.34 3.92
C LEU A 120 -10.78 0.12 3.02
N LEU A 121 -11.36 1.30 3.31
CA LEU A 121 -12.49 1.82 2.55
C LEU A 121 -12.10 2.11 1.10
N SER A 122 -10.92 2.68 0.86
CA SER A 122 -10.44 2.92 -0.49
C SER A 122 -10.13 1.62 -1.24
N GLY A 123 -9.51 0.65 -0.57
CA GLY A 123 -9.30 -0.69 -1.15
C GLY A 123 -10.60 -1.40 -1.54
N VAL A 124 -11.62 -1.35 -0.69
CA VAL A 124 -12.95 -1.91 -0.98
C VAL A 124 -13.61 -1.15 -2.14
N LEU A 125 -13.54 0.18 -2.15
CA LEU A 125 -14.08 1.00 -3.24
C LEU A 125 -13.39 0.68 -4.58
N LEU A 126 -12.08 0.56 -4.60
CA LEU A 126 -11.32 0.19 -5.80
C LEU A 126 -11.67 -1.22 -6.27
N SER A 127 -11.89 -2.15 -5.35
CA SER A 127 -12.33 -3.51 -5.67
C SER A 127 -13.74 -3.51 -6.30
N PHE A 128 -14.64 -2.70 -5.76
CA PHE A 128 -15.97 -2.49 -6.34
C PHE A 128 -15.88 -1.90 -7.75
N ILE A 129 -15.06 -0.86 -7.95
CA ILE A 129 -14.83 -0.27 -9.28
C ILE A 129 -14.26 -1.33 -10.24
N ASN A 130 -13.33 -2.17 -9.80
CA ASN A 130 -12.77 -3.25 -10.63
C ASN A 130 -13.86 -4.21 -11.11
N SER A 131 -14.82 -4.57 -10.25
CA SER A 131 -15.95 -5.45 -10.60
C SER A 131 -16.99 -4.82 -11.56
N LEU A 132 -16.90 -3.52 -11.80
CA LEU A 132 -17.72 -2.84 -12.82
C LEU A 132 -17.02 -2.78 -14.18
N ILE A 133 -15.69 -2.96 -14.20
CA ILE A 133 -14.85 -2.88 -15.40
C ILE A 133 -14.61 -4.27 -16.00
N TYR A 134 -14.51 -5.30 -15.15
CA TYR A 134 -14.37 -6.72 -15.50
C TYR A 134 -15.64 -7.48 -15.13
#